data_AF-A0A1Y5FAL5-F1
#
_entry.id   AF-A0A1Y5FAL5-F1
#
_cell.length_a   1.000
_cell.length_b   1.000
_cell.length_c   1.000
_cell.angle_alpha   90.00
_cell.angle_beta   90.00
_cell.angle_gamma   90.00
#
_symmetry.space_group_name_H-M   'P 1'
#
loop_
_entity.id
_entity.type
_entity.pdbx_description
1 polymer ?
#
loop_
_entity_poly.entity_id
_entity_poly.type
_entity_poly.pdbx_seq_one_letter_code
_entity_poly.pdbx_strand_id
1 'polypeptide(L)' 'MSQDLDFRFEKFEEYFGDADQVKKHMDNCNVCNAKLVQTHMSDFKNLIVQETARCPECGQGNKKVIHIIN' A
#
# COMPACT_ATOMS: atom_id res chain seq x y z
N MET A 1 18.00 11.15 -1.76
CA MET A 1 16.95 11.87 -0.98
C MET A 1 15.68 11.07 -1.15
N SER A 2 15.40 10.19 -0.19
CA SER A 2 14.16 9.40 -0.15
C SER A 2 12.99 10.35 -0.04
N GLN A 3 12.08 10.34 -1.01
CA GLN A 3 10.79 11.01 -0.84
C GLN A 3 10.12 10.34 0.36
N ASP A 4 10.08 11.05 1.49
CA ASP A 4 9.30 10.64 2.65
C ASP A 4 7.85 10.66 2.23
N LEU A 5 7.34 9.48 1.86
CA LEU A 5 5.92 9.29 1.63
C LEU A 5 5.24 9.47 2.98
N ASP A 6 4.43 10.51 3.08
CA ASP A 6 3.50 10.68 4.20
C ASP A 6 2.47 9.55 4.14
N PHE A 7 2.10 9.04 5.32
CA PHE A 7 1.02 8.07 5.43
C PHE A 7 -0.29 8.70 4.97
N ARG A 8 -1.02 8.01 4.09
CA ARG A 8 -2.34 8.45 3.58
C ARG A 8 -3.42 7.48 4.03
N PHE A 9 -4.61 7.97 4.34
CA PHE A 9 -5.75 7.09 4.59
C PHE A 9 -6.16 6.38 3.31
N GLU A 10 -6.50 5.10 3.43
CA GLU A 10 -7.02 4.31 2.32
C GLU A 10 -8.30 4.91 1.75
N LYS A 11 -8.37 4.99 0.41
CA LYS A 11 -9.58 5.37 -0.32
C LYS A 11 -9.99 4.23 -1.23
N PHE A 12 -11.14 3.62 -0.96
CA PHE A 12 -11.65 2.51 -1.77
C PHE A 12 -12.00 2.90 -3.20
N GLU A 13 -12.17 4.20 -3.47
CA GLU A 13 -12.39 4.78 -4.81
C GLU A 13 -11.24 4.49 -5.79
N GLU A 14 -10.03 4.20 -5.27
CA GLU A 14 -8.86 3.88 -6.09
C GLU A 14 -8.88 2.44 -6.63
N TYR A 15 -9.72 1.57 -6.06
CA TYR A 15 -9.86 0.18 -6.49
C TYR A 15 -11.00 0.05 -7.50
N PHE A 16 -10.63 -0.07 -8.78
CA PHE A 16 -11.58 -0.28 -9.88
C PHE A 16 -11.20 -1.52 -10.71
N GLY A 17 -12.21 -2.18 -11.28
CA GLY A 17 -12.05 -3.35 -12.13
C GLY A 17 -12.39 -4.68 -11.45
N ASP A 18 -11.99 -5.78 -12.08
CA ASP A 18 -12.23 -7.14 -11.57
C ASP A 18 -11.39 -7.42 -10.31
N ALA A 19 -11.85 -8.37 -9.48
CA ALA A 19 -11.16 -8.73 -8.24
C ALA A 19 -9.69 -9.13 -8.46
N ASP A 20 -9.37 -9.79 -9.57
CA ASP A 20 -7.99 -10.16 -9.93
C ASP A 20 -7.16 -8.96 -10.38
N GLN A 21 -7.77 -7.95 -10.98
CA GLN A 21 -7.09 -6.70 -11.35
C GLN A 21 -6.78 -5.91 -10.09
N VAL A 22 -7.75 -5.73 -9.20
CA VAL A 22 -7.58 -5.04 -7.92
C VAL A 22 -6.48 -5.70 -7.09
N LYS A 23 -6.47 -7.03 -6.96
CA LYS A 23 -5.39 -7.76 -6.28
C LYS A 23 -4.02 -7.48 -6.89
N LYS A 24 -3.90 -7.49 -8.21
CA LYS A 24 -2.64 -7.16 -8.89
C LYS A 24 -2.21 -5.72 -8.60
N HIS A 25 -3.13 -4.76 -8.60
CA HIS A 25 -2.83 -3.37 -8.26
C HIS A 25 -2.38 -3.20 -6.80
N MET A 26 -2.91 -4.01 -5.88
CA MET A 26 -2.51 -3.97 -4.46
C MET A 26 -1.13 -4.63 -4.23
N ASP A 27 -0.87 -5.74 -4.90
CA ASP A 27 0.30 -6.59 -4.65
C ASP A 27 1.51 -6.24 -5.50
N ASN A 28 1.31 -5.64 -6.67
CA ASN A 28 2.40 -5.35 -7.60
C ASN A 28 2.73 -3.86 -7.69
N CYS A 29 3.98 -3.59 -8.02
CA CYS A 29 4.44 -2.24 -8.29
C CYS A 29 3.81 -1.70 -9.57
N ASN A 30 3.21 -0.50 -9.50
CA ASN A 30 2.65 0.20 -10.65
C ASN A 30 3.69 0.62 -11.72
N VAL A 31 4.98 0.63 -11.39
CA VAL A 31 6.07 1.00 -12.32
C VAL A 31 6.66 -0.23 -13.02
N CYS A 32 7.09 -1.24 -12.25
CA CYS A 32 7.82 -2.40 -12.79
C CYS A 32 7.06 -3.72 -12.70
N ASN A 33 5.85 -3.72 -12.14
CA ASN A 33 5.00 -4.91 -11.95
C ASN A 33 5.62 -6.02 -11.06
N ALA A 34 6.72 -5.74 -10.37
CA ALA A 34 7.29 -6.65 -9.37
C ALA A 34 6.41 -6.72 -8.13
N LYS A 35 6.44 -7.86 -7.43
CA LYS A 35 5.69 -8.05 -6.20
C LYS A 35 6.22 -7.14 -5.09
N LEU A 36 5.35 -6.36 -4.48
CA LEU A 36 5.65 -5.45 -3.39
C LEU A 36 5.83 -6.24 -2.08
N VAL A 37 6.78 -5.79 -1.27
CA VAL A 37 6.92 -6.26 0.12
C VAL A 37 6.07 -5.34 0.99
N GLN A 38 4.97 -5.87 1.50
CA GLN A 38 4.06 -5.18 2.40
C GLN A 38 4.42 -5.47 3.86
N THR A 39 4.26 -4.49 4.74
CA THR A 39 4.45 -4.61 6.18
C THR A 39 3.35 -3.84 6.88
N HIS A 40 2.63 -4.54 7.76
CA HIS A 40 1.50 -4.01 8.53
C HIS A 40 1.89 -3.83 10.00
N MET A 41 1.64 -2.65 10.54
CA MET A 41 1.77 -2.33 11.95
C MET A 41 0.41 -1.94 12.50
N SER A 42 -0.19 -2.83 13.30
CA SER A 42 -1.52 -2.61 13.87
C SER A 42 -1.43 -1.84 15.18
N ASP A 43 -2.22 -0.77 15.28
CA ASP A 43 -2.47 -0.03 16.52
C ASP A 43 -3.94 -0.21 16.91
N PHE A 44 -4.18 -1.20 17.78
CA PHE A 44 -5.52 -1.51 18.27
C PHE A 44 -6.07 -0.46 19.25
N LYS A 45 -5.23 0.42 19.80
CA LYS A 45 -5.69 1.50 20.69
C LYS A 45 -6.42 2.56 19.89
N ASN A 46 -5.89 2.90 18.72
CA ASN A 46 -6.47 3.89 17.82
C ASN A 46 -7.30 3.27 16.68
N LEU A 47 -7.43 1.93 16.66
CA LEU A 47 -8.15 1.17 15.63
C LEU A 47 -7.64 1.46 14.21
N ILE A 48 -6.32 1.56 14.05
CA ILE A 48 -5.67 1.80 12.76
C ILE A 48 -4.63 0.72 12.43
N VAL A 49 -4.43 0.43 11.15
CA VAL A 49 -3.31 -0.36 10.65
C VAL A 49 -2.48 0.51 9.72
N GLN A 50 -1.19 0.65 10.03
CA GLN A 50 -0.23 1.29 9.14
C GLN A 50 0.33 0.23 8.20
N GLU A 51 0.01 0.32 6.91
CA GLU A 51 0.63 -0.48 5.85
C GLU A 51 1.77 0.31 5.22
N THR A 52 2.90 -0.33 5.03
CA THR A 52 3.97 0.16 4.16
C THR A 52 4.26 -0.89 3.11
N ALA A 53 4.29 -0.51 1.83
CA ALA A 53 4.72 -1.39 0.76
C ALA A 53 5.94 -0.80 0.05
N ARG A 54 6.92 -1.66 -0.21
CA ARG A 54 8.17 -1.27 -0.88
C ARG A 54 8.44 -2.17 -2.07
N CYS A 55 8.89 -1.59 -3.16
CA CYS A 55 9.31 -2.35 -4.34
C CYS A 55 10.80 -2.72 -4.22
N PRO A 56 11.16 -4.02 -4.18
CA PRO A 56 12.55 -4.44 -4.08
C PRO A 56 13.36 -4.15 -5.36
N GLU A 57 12.69 -4.10 -6.52
CA GLU A 57 13.36 -3.96 -7.83
C GLU A 57 13.62 -2.50 -8.21
N CYS A 58 12.58 -1.64 -8.19
CA CYS A 58 12.69 -0.28 -8.72
C CYS A 58 12.80 0.81 -7.63
N GLY A 59 12.45 0.49 -6.38
CA GLY A 59 12.47 1.45 -5.26
C GLY A 59 11.52 2.66 -5.36
N GLN A 60 10.82 2.85 -6.49
CA GLN A 60 9.96 4.01 -6.76
C GLN A 60 8.49 3.77 -6.42
N GLY A 61 8.00 2.52 -6.52
CA GLY A 61 6.60 2.16 -6.25
C GLY A 61 6.25 1.97 -4.78
N ASN A 62 6.86 2.75 -3.89
CA ASN A 62 6.61 2.63 -2.46
C ASN A 62 5.27 3.29 -2.11
N LYS A 63 4.54 2.72 -1.16
CA LYS A 63 3.29 3.29 -0.62
C LYS A 63 3.28 3.19 0.91
N LYS A 64 2.66 4.18 1.56
CA LYS A 64 2.38 4.17 2.99
C LYS A 64 0.91 4.52 3.19
N VAL A 65 0.15 3.57 3.72
CA VAL A 65 -1.31 3.65 3.83
C VAL A 65 -1.73 3.42 5.27
N ILE A 66 -2.81 4.08 5.70
CA ILE A 66 -3.48 3.84 6.98
C ILE A 66 -4.86 3.25 6.68
N HIS A 67 -5.11 2.06 7.21
CA HIS A 67 -6.41 1.41 7.22
C HIS A 67 -7.10 1.67 8.57
N ILE A 68 -8.41 1.89 8.56
CA ILE A 68 -9.24 2.05 9.77
C ILE A 68 -9.96 0.72 10.02
N ILE A 69 -9.95 0.22 11.27
CA ILE A 69 -10.46 -1.11 11.65
C ILE A 69 -11.94 -1.06 12.10
N ASN A 70 -12.60 0.09 12.06
CA ASN A 70 -13.96 0.31 12.59
C ASN A 70 -15.06 0.25 11.54
#